data_AF-H0QX81-F1
#
_entry.id   AF-H0QX81-F1
#
_cell.length_a   1.000
_cell.length_b   1.000
_cell.length_c   1.000
_cell.angle_alpha   90.00
_cell.angle_beta   90.00
_cell.angle_gamma   90.00
#
_symmetry.space_group_name_H-M   'P 1'
#
loop_
_entity.id
_entity.type
_entity.pdbx_description
1 polymer ?
#
loop_
_entity_poly.entity_id
_entity_poly.type
_entity_poly.pdbx_seq_one_letter_code
_entity_poly.pdbx_strand_id
1 'polypeptide(L)'
;MFRATPGELPLDAATEIGGIDLPTGRQITADGAEVASAWVTTSILPVAQLTELIHRFVEAFERTGLWPVQVVGLSGGLERPWLDGEFRGPDDRTIDAVSIFDGSWRAALYPDLDFSADDESLSPAPFHTMADAVDGADLTAADIVVDQPAALLLVPVDRPANVPKVLGWFGATNLDLVGEPVSTVLRSWEDRFGATLVAMSYDTITLQVPRAPQSGEQVERLVAEHYAFCPDNIDQGMEAEDYAEFLPDWEGWAFWWD
;
A
#
# COMPACT_ATOMS: atom_id res chain seq x y z
N MET A 1 13.53 10.26 1.67
CA MET A 1 12.28 9.56 1.30
C MET A 1 12.44 9.04 -0.12
N PHE A 2 11.97 7.84 -0.41
CA PHE A 2 12.19 7.21 -1.72
C PHE A 2 11.50 7.97 -2.85
N ARG A 3 12.28 8.41 -3.83
CA ARG A 3 11.80 9.14 -5.01
C ARG A 3 12.54 8.67 -6.26
N ALA A 4 11.84 8.51 -7.37
CA ALA A 4 12.43 8.12 -8.64
C ALA A 4 11.62 8.68 -9.82
N THR A 5 12.13 8.48 -11.04
CA THR A 5 11.28 8.51 -12.24
C THR A 5 10.82 7.08 -12.51
N PRO A 6 9.53 6.81 -12.80
CA PRO A 6 9.06 5.47 -13.12
C PRO A 6 9.91 4.81 -14.21
N GLY A 7 10.36 3.60 -13.95
CA GLY A 7 11.28 2.86 -14.82
C GLY A 7 10.60 2.00 -15.88
N GLU A 8 11.43 1.32 -16.68
CA GLU A 8 10.95 0.28 -17.59
C GLU A 8 10.87 -1.07 -16.87
N LEU A 9 9.81 -1.81 -17.14
CA LEU A 9 9.63 -3.16 -16.59
C LEU A 9 10.58 -4.17 -17.26
N PRO A 10 11.11 -5.15 -16.50
CA PRO A 10 11.79 -6.29 -17.10
C PRO A 10 10.86 -7.03 -18.06
N LEU A 11 11.41 -7.57 -19.16
CA LEU A 11 10.70 -8.51 -20.03
C LEU A 11 10.55 -9.88 -19.34
N ASP A 12 9.61 -10.72 -19.76
CA ASP A 12 9.36 -12.05 -19.18
C ASP A 12 10.60 -12.97 -19.20
N ALA A 13 11.48 -12.81 -20.18
CA ALA A 13 12.71 -13.58 -20.30
C ALA A 13 13.95 -12.88 -19.72
N ALA A 14 13.78 -11.71 -19.08
CA ALA A 14 14.89 -10.97 -18.50
C ALA A 14 15.47 -11.71 -17.30
N THR A 15 16.79 -11.86 -17.29
CA THR A 15 17.53 -12.44 -16.17
C THR A 15 18.22 -11.39 -15.32
N GLU A 16 18.14 -10.12 -15.71
CA GLU A 16 18.82 -9.00 -15.05
C GLU A 16 18.11 -7.69 -15.39
N ILE A 17 18.08 -6.76 -14.43
CA ILE A 17 17.72 -5.36 -14.66
C ILE A 17 18.48 -4.43 -13.71
N GLY A 18 19.04 -3.34 -14.22
CA GLY A 18 19.68 -2.30 -13.40
C GLY A 18 20.88 -2.77 -12.55
N GLY A 19 21.56 -3.84 -12.97
CA GLY A 19 22.64 -4.53 -12.27
C GLY A 19 22.16 -5.58 -11.25
N ILE A 20 20.90 -6.01 -11.32
CA ILE A 20 20.29 -6.94 -10.36
C ILE A 20 19.81 -8.18 -11.10
N ASP A 21 20.35 -9.35 -10.73
CA ASP A 21 19.93 -10.63 -11.27
C ASP A 21 18.48 -10.93 -10.84
N LEU A 22 17.65 -11.34 -11.81
CA LEU A 22 16.24 -11.62 -11.62
C LEU A 22 15.98 -13.13 -11.56
N PRO A 23 15.15 -13.60 -10.63
CA PRO A 23 14.51 -14.91 -10.73
C PRO A 23 13.56 -14.98 -11.94
N THR A 24 13.05 -16.18 -12.23
CA THR A 24 11.97 -16.32 -13.21
C THR A 24 10.75 -15.50 -12.79
N GLY A 25 10.28 -14.66 -13.69
CA GLY A 25 9.09 -13.85 -13.50
C GLY A 25 8.52 -13.39 -14.83
N ARG A 26 7.50 -12.56 -14.78
CA ARG A 26 6.82 -12.04 -15.96
C ARG A 26 6.15 -10.71 -15.68
N GLN A 27 5.91 -9.97 -16.74
CA GLN A 27 5.03 -8.82 -16.73
C GLN A 27 3.59 -9.26 -16.45
N ILE A 28 2.89 -8.47 -15.64
CA ILE A 28 1.47 -8.62 -15.35
C ILE A 28 0.72 -7.39 -15.86
N THR A 29 -0.45 -7.65 -16.43
CA THR A 29 -1.29 -6.65 -17.09
C THR A 29 -2.68 -6.77 -16.49
N ALA A 30 -3.31 -5.62 -16.22
CA ALA A 30 -4.69 -5.58 -15.75
C ALA A 30 -5.63 -6.24 -16.76
N ASP A 31 -6.70 -6.89 -16.31
CA ASP A 31 -7.68 -7.46 -17.21
C ASP A 31 -8.26 -6.37 -18.14
N GLY A 32 -8.22 -6.63 -19.44
CA GLY A 32 -8.62 -5.68 -20.48
C GLY A 32 -7.61 -4.56 -20.80
N ALA A 33 -6.45 -4.49 -20.15
CA ALA A 33 -5.39 -3.53 -20.48
C ALA A 33 -4.42 -4.07 -21.55
N GLU A 34 -3.77 -3.16 -22.29
CA GLU A 34 -2.78 -3.50 -23.31
C GLU A 34 -1.33 -3.38 -22.82
N VAL A 35 -1.11 -2.69 -21.70
CA VAL A 35 0.23 -2.34 -21.17
C VAL A 35 0.40 -2.92 -19.78
N ALA A 36 1.54 -3.56 -19.55
CA ALA A 36 1.88 -4.14 -18.26
C ALA A 36 2.04 -3.06 -17.17
N SER A 37 1.47 -3.32 -15.99
CA SER A 37 1.55 -2.43 -14.84
C SER A 37 2.69 -2.78 -13.89
N ALA A 38 3.14 -4.04 -13.88
CA ALA A 38 4.19 -4.52 -12.99
C ALA A 38 4.88 -5.78 -13.55
N TRP A 39 5.95 -6.21 -12.89
CA TRP A 39 6.59 -7.51 -13.11
C TRP A 39 6.58 -8.31 -11.80
N VAL A 40 6.28 -9.61 -11.86
CA VAL A 40 6.20 -10.47 -10.67
C VAL A 40 6.98 -11.77 -10.88
N THR A 41 7.59 -12.30 -9.82
CA THR A 41 8.15 -13.66 -9.86
C THR A 41 7.05 -14.70 -9.96
N THR A 42 7.23 -15.73 -10.79
CA THR A 42 6.23 -16.79 -11.01
C THR A 42 6.24 -17.88 -9.93
N SER A 43 7.04 -17.70 -8.87
CA SER A 43 7.13 -18.61 -7.73
C SER A 43 7.35 -17.83 -6.45
N ILE A 44 6.86 -18.36 -5.34
CA ILE A 44 7.18 -17.87 -4.01
C ILE A 44 8.67 -18.09 -3.72
N LEU A 45 9.36 -17.03 -3.30
CA LEU A 45 10.77 -17.05 -2.96
C LEU A 45 10.96 -17.32 -1.45
N PRO A 46 12.03 -18.02 -1.06
CA PRO A 46 12.42 -18.10 0.35
C PRO A 46 12.76 -16.71 0.91
N VAL A 47 12.46 -16.49 2.20
CA VAL A 47 12.71 -15.22 2.92
C VAL A 47 14.08 -14.63 2.60
N ALA A 48 15.17 -15.38 2.80
CA ALA A 48 16.53 -14.88 2.60
C ALA A 48 16.79 -14.35 1.17
N GLN A 49 16.26 -15.02 0.15
CA GLN A 49 16.42 -14.59 -1.24
C GLN A 49 15.57 -13.35 -1.53
N LEU A 50 14.33 -13.31 -1.02
CA LEU A 50 13.47 -12.16 -1.19
C LEU A 50 14.04 -10.93 -0.47
N THR A 51 14.53 -11.08 0.77
CA THR A 51 15.20 -10.00 1.52
C THR A 51 16.33 -9.37 0.71
N GLU A 52 17.23 -10.18 0.15
CA GLU A 52 18.33 -9.67 -0.67
C GLU A 52 17.82 -8.86 -1.87
N LEU A 53 16.82 -9.38 -2.59
CA LEU A 53 16.26 -8.71 -3.75
C LEU A 53 15.55 -7.40 -3.37
N ILE A 54 14.70 -7.41 -2.33
CA ILE A 54 14.04 -6.21 -1.82
C ILE A 54 15.09 -5.15 -1.50
N HIS A 55 16.12 -5.48 -0.72
CA HIS A 55 17.15 -4.52 -0.31
C HIS A 55 17.89 -3.94 -1.52
N ARG A 56 18.29 -4.79 -2.47
CA ARG A 56 18.98 -4.34 -3.70
C ARG A 56 18.11 -3.42 -4.56
N PHE A 57 16.81 -3.72 -4.69
CA PHE A 57 15.90 -2.87 -5.47
C PHE A 57 15.58 -1.55 -4.77
N VAL A 58 15.47 -1.54 -3.44
CA VAL A 58 15.32 -0.30 -2.65
C VAL A 58 16.54 0.59 -2.83
N GLU A 59 17.76 0.03 -2.70
CA GLU A 59 19.01 0.77 -2.92
C GLU A 59 19.16 1.27 -4.36
N ALA A 60 18.61 0.54 -5.34
CA ALA A 60 18.65 0.91 -6.74
C ALA A 60 17.46 1.77 -7.20
N PHE A 61 16.49 2.05 -6.33
CA PHE A 61 15.20 2.63 -6.73
C PHE A 61 15.34 3.96 -7.47
N GLU A 62 16.21 4.86 -7.01
CA GLU A 62 16.45 6.14 -7.70
C GLU A 62 16.96 5.98 -9.13
N ARG A 63 17.66 4.86 -9.41
CA ARG A 63 18.22 4.53 -10.73
C ARG A 63 17.24 3.72 -11.58
N THR A 64 16.53 2.77 -10.99
CA THR A 64 15.68 1.82 -11.71
C THR A 64 14.25 2.31 -11.87
N GLY A 65 13.75 3.14 -10.95
CA GLY A 65 12.34 3.53 -10.91
C GLY A 65 11.38 2.40 -10.57
N LEU A 66 11.90 1.25 -10.10
CA LEU A 66 11.12 0.04 -9.79
C LEU A 66 11.08 -0.17 -8.29
N TRP A 67 9.92 0.08 -7.68
CA TRP A 67 9.72 -0.17 -6.26
C TRP A 67 9.43 -1.66 -6.02
N PRO A 68 10.17 -2.33 -5.12
CA PRO A 68 9.94 -3.72 -4.82
C PRO A 68 8.87 -3.89 -3.72
N VAL A 69 7.95 -4.82 -3.93
CA VAL A 69 6.88 -5.15 -2.98
C VAL A 69 6.80 -6.65 -2.79
N GLN A 70 6.67 -7.08 -1.53
CA GLN A 70 6.42 -8.47 -1.18
C GLN A 70 4.95 -8.79 -1.45
N VAL A 71 4.67 -9.83 -2.24
CA VAL A 71 3.28 -10.17 -2.56
C VAL A 71 2.94 -11.63 -2.32
N VAL A 72 1.77 -11.85 -1.75
CA VAL A 72 1.06 -13.13 -1.71
C VAL A 72 -0.31 -12.93 -2.32
N GLY A 73 -0.86 -13.93 -2.97
CA GLY A 73 -2.21 -13.88 -3.53
C GLY A 73 -3.26 -14.42 -2.57
N LEU A 74 -4.48 -14.52 -3.06
CA LEU A 74 -5.60 -15.09 -2.34
C LEU A 74 -5.27 -16.52 -1.87
N SER A 75 -5.53 -16.80 -0.59
CA SER A 75 -5.21 -18.09 0.06
C SER A 75 -3.73 -18.50 -0.06
N GLY A 76 -2.81 -17.55 -0.24
CA GLY A 76 -1.37 -17.78 -0.36
C GLY A 76 -0.89 -18.23 -1.74
N GLY A 77 -1.76 -18.27 -2.74
CA GLY A 77 -1.40 -18.55 -4.14
C GLY A 77 -0.77 -17.33 -4.83
N LEU A 78 -0.47 -17.42 -6.13
CA LEU A 78 -0.06 -16.25 -6.94
C LEU A 78 -1.04 -15.92 -8.06
N GLU A 79 -2.03 -16.78 -8.32
CA GLU A 79 -2.99 -16.56 -9.41
C GLU A 79 -3.76 -15.26 -9.22
N ARG A 80 -4.61 -15.19 -8.18
CA ARG A 80 -5.37 -14.00 -7.82
C ARG A 80 -4.62 -13.14 -6.80
N PRO A 81 -4.47 -11.82 -6.98
CA PRO A 81 -4.87 -11.03 -8.16
C PRO A 81 -3.74 -10.88 -9.20
N TRP A 82 -2.59 -11.52 -8.99
CA TRP A 82 -1.35 -11.13 -9.67
C TRP A 82 -1.21 -11.69 -11.08
N LEU A 83 -1.30 -13.02 -11.25
CA LEU A 83 -1.03 -13.66 -12.54
C LEU A 83 -2.25 -13.65 -13.47
N ASP A 84 -3.45 -13.52 -12.94
CA ASP A 84 -4.68 -13.41 -13.72
C ASP A 84 -5.08 -11.96 -14.07
N GLY A 85 -4.38 -10.97 -13.50
CA GLY A 85 -4.60 -9.57 -13.82
C GLY A 85 -5.84 -8.98 -13.15
N GLU A 86 -6.30 -9.53 -12.02
CA GLU A 86 -7.47 -9.05 -11.26
C GLU A 86 -7.18 -7.73 -10.53
N PHE A 87 -6.94 -6.68 -11.31
CA PHE A 87 -6.77 -5.30 -10.87
C PHE A 87 -7.18 -4.36 -12.01
N ARG A 88 -7.46 -3.08 -11.69
CA ARG A 88 -8.04 -2.12 -12.66
C ARG A 88 -7.00 -1.53 -13.63
N GLY A 89 -5.73 -1.58 -13.27
CA GLY A 89 -4.68 -0.81 -13.94
C GLY A 89 -4.64 0.66 -13.50
N PRO A 90 -3.76 1.46 -14.13
CA PRO A 90 -3.49 2.82 -13.69
C PRO A 90 -4.73 3.70 -13.64
N ASP A 91 -4.79 4.55 -12.61
CA ASP A 91 -5.85 5.54 -12.42
C ASP A 91 -5.27 6.96 -12.56
N ASP A 92 -5.79 7.76 -13.50
CA ASP A 92 -5.30 9.13 -13.74
C ASP A 92 -5.92 10.17 -12.81
N ARG A 93 -6.87 9.78 -11.96
CA ARG A 93 -7.50 10.70 -11.00
C ARG A 93 -6.46 11.22 -10.00
N THR A 94 -6.82 12.35 -9.40
CA THR A 94 -6.14 12.90 -8.24
C THR A 94 -7.21 13.17 -7.19
N ILE A 95 -7.06 12.57 -6.02
CA ILE A 95 -8.04 12.65 -4.93
C ILE A 95 -7.35 13.25 -3.70
N ASP A 96 -8.07 14.10 -2.97
CA ASP A 96 -7.56 14.68 -1.73
C ASP A 96 -7.70 13.68 -0.57
N ALA A 97 -6.66 13.54 0.26
CA ALA A 97 -6.67 12.59 1.37
C ALA A 97 -7.74 12.94 2.40
N VAL A 98 -7.99 14.23 2.65
CA VAL A 98 -9.07 14.68 3.55
C VAL A 98 -10.41 14.14 3.09
N SER A 99 -10.69 14.17 1.78
CA SER A 99 -11.94 13.66 1.22
C SER A 99 -12.12 12.15 1.42
N ILE A 100 -11.04 11.38 1.58
CA ILE A 100 -11.11 9.96 1.93
C ILE A 100 -11.46 9.81 3.41
N PHE A 101 -10.75 10.51 4.29
CA PHE A 101 -10.92 10.41 5.74
C PHE A 101 -12.28 10.93 6.24
N ASP A 102 -12.84 11.96 5.60
CA ASP A 102 -14.17 12.48 5.93
C ASP A 102 -15.32 11.80 5.17
N GLY A 103 -15.01 10.81 4.31
CA GLY A 103 -15.99 10.04 3.54
C GLY A 103 -16.62 10.77 2.34
N SER A 104 -16.35 12.06 2.13
CA SER A 104 -16.99 12.88 1.09
C SER A 104 -16.64 12.44 -0.34
N TRP A 105 -15.55 11.70 -0.52
CA TRP A 105 -15.14 11.14 -1.81
C TRP A 105 -16.21 10.24 -2.45
N ARG A 106 -17.02 9.53 -1.65
CA ARG A 106 -18.06 8.61 -2.13
C ARG A 106 -19.12 9.32 -2.96
N ALA A 107 -19.53 10.51 -2.52
CA ALA A 107 -20.51 11.33 -3.23
C ALA A 107 -19.99 11.80 -4.60
N ALA A 108 -18.68 11.99 -4.74
CA ALA A 108 -18.09 12.36 -6.03
C ALA A 108 -18.06 11.20 -7.03
N LEU A 109 -17.93 9.96 -6.56
CA LEU A 109 -17.94 8.77 -7.40
C LEU A 109 -19.34 8.27 -7.74
N TYR A 110 -20.28 8.45 -6.81
CA TYR A 110 -21.64 7.99 -6.93
C TYR A 110 -22.62 9.15 -6.69
N PRO A 111 -22.68 10.13 -7.60
CA PRO A 111 -23.51 11.33 -7.43
C PRO A 111 -25.02 11.04 -7.40
N ASP A 112 -25.41 9.85 -7.86
CA ASP A 112 -26.81 9.39 -7.89
C ASP A 112 -27.20 8.61 -6.61
N LEU A 113 -26.27 8.39 -5.67
CA LEU A 113 -26.52 7.73 -4.39
C LEU A 113 -26.57 8.74 -3.24
N ASP A 114 -27.54 8.59 -2.35
CA ASP A 114 -27.68 9.42 -1.16
C ASP A 114 -26.96 8.77 0.04
N PHE A 115 -25.75 9.23 0.33
CA PHE A 115 -24.96 8.79 1.49
C PHE A 115 -25.31 9.52 2.78
N SER A 116 -26.25 10.49 2.77
CA SER A 116 -26.58 11.29 3.95
C SER A 116 -27.49 10.58 4.97
N ALA A 117 -28.01 9.40 4.62
CA ALA A 117 -29.06 8.72 5.38
C ALA A 117 -28.58 7.59 6.30
N ASP A 118 -27.39 7.01 6.08
CA ASP A 118 -27.05 5.70 6.65
C ASP A 118 -25.78 5.64 7.54
N ASP A 119 -25.03 6.72 7.78
CA ASP A 119 -23.71 6.57 8.41
C ASP A 119 -23.28 7.72 9.35
N GLU A 120 -24.12 8.07 10.33
CA GLU A 120 -23.70 8.96 11.43
C GLU A 120 -23.03 8.21 12.60
N SER A 121 -22.81 6.89 12.54
CA SER A 121 -22.61 6.09 13.78
C SER A 121 -21.49 5.07 13.84
N LEU A 122 -20.49 5.05 12.94
CA LEU A 122 -19.49 3.96 13.00
C LEU A 122 -18.07 4.37 13.41
N SER A 123 -17.67 5.64 13.37
CA SER A 123 -16.31 5.95 13.83
C SER A 123 -16.17 5.98 15.36
N PRO A 124 -15.25 5.19 15.97
CA PRO A 124 -14.95 5.30 17.40
C PRO A 124 -14.40 6.69 17.78
N ALA A 125 -13.89 7.46 16.79
CA ALA A 125 -13.58 8.87 16.93
C ALA A 125 -13.86 9.62 15.60
N PRO A 126 -14.80 10.57 15.54
CA PRO A 126 -15.12 11.28 14.30
C PRO A 126 -13.88 12.02 13.73
N PHE A 127 -13.60 11.82 12.44
CA PHE A 127 -12.52 12.55 11.78
C PHE A 127 -12.82 14.05 11.74
N HIS A 128 -11.91 14.84 12.29
CA HIS A 128 -12.01 16.31 12.31
C HIS A 128 -10.85 16.98 11.58
N THR A 129 -9.65 16.45 11.77
CA THR A 129 -8.41 16.94 11.18
C THR A 129 -7.39 15.82 11.16
N MET A 130 -6.42 15.92 10.25
CA MET A 130 -5.31 14.98 10.20
C MET A 130 -4.41 15.11 11.44
N ALA A 131 -3.79 14.01 11.83
CA ALA A 131 -2.68 13.95 12.77
C ALA A 131 -1.49 14.76 12.23
N ASP A 132 -0.78 15.44 13.13
CA ASP A 132 0.39 16.23 12.74
C ASP A 132 1.56 15.33 12.35
N ALA A 133 2.35 15.78 11.38
CA ALA A 133 3.56 15.09 10.95
C ALA A 133 4.54 14.89 12.11
N VAL A 134 5.29 13.79 12.05
CA VAL A 134 6.38 13.49 12.99
C VAL A 134 7.69 13.64 12.25
N ASP A 135 8.62 14.41 12.82
CA ASP A 135 9.98 14.54 12.30
C ASP A 135 10.83 13.31 12.66
N GLY A 136 11.74 12.93 11.77
CA GLY A 136 12.64 11.80 12.01
C GLY A 136 13.34 11.32 10.74
N ALA A 137 14.11 10.25 10.85
CA ALA A 137 14.75 9.64 9.70
C ALA A 137 13.70 8.93 8.81
N ASP A 138 13.99 8.87 7.51
CA ASP A 138 13.30 7.96 6.60
C ASP A 138 13.94 6.57 6.68
N LEU A 139 13.20 5.54 6.25
CA LEU A 139 13.71 4.18 6.14
C LEU A 139 14.85 4.08 5.12
N THR A 140 15.71 3.10 5.35
CA THR A 140 16.69 2.57 4.41
C THR A 140 16.29 1.17 3.96
N ALA A 141 17.03 0.60 3.00
CA ALA A 141 16.82 -0.78 2.58
C ALA A 141 16.89 -1.77 3.76
N ALA A 142 17.82 -1.56 4.69
CA ALA A 142 18.04 -2.46 5.82
C ALA A 142 16.86 -2.51 6.80
N ASP A 143 16.02 -1.47 6.81
CA ASP A 143 14.85 -1.38 7.69
C ASP A 143 13.62 -2.12 7.12
N ILE A 144 13.66 -2.53 5.84
CA ILE A 144 12.56 -3.26 5.23
C ILE A 144 12.64 -4.74 5.62
N VAL A 145 11.66 -5.15 6.42
CA VAL A 145 11.52 -6.52 6.94
C VAL A 145 10.78 -7.42 5.95
N VAL A 146 11.32 -8.62 5.76
CA VAL A 146 10.68 -9.76 5.09
C VAL A 146 10.57 -10.88 6.12
N ASP A 147 9.36 -11.19 6.54
CA ASP A 147 9.08 -12.13 7.64
C ASP A 147 8.54 -13.49 7.17
N GLN A 148 8.12 -13.59 5.91
CA GLN A 148 7.56 -14.79 5.33
C GLN A 148 7.95 -15.00 3.85
N PRO A 149 7.92 -16.25 3.34
CA PRO A 149 8.06 -16.50 1.91
C PRO A 149 6.96 -15.79 1.11
N ALA A 150 7.34 -15.05 0.08
CA ALA A 150 6.43 -14.33 -0.81
C ALA A 150 7.02 -14.22 -2.23
N ALA A 151 6.25 -13.73 -3.19
CA ALA A 151 6.77 -13.33 -4.49
C ALA A 151 7.32 -11.89 -4.43
N LEU A 152 8.21 -11.57 -5.35
CA LEU A 152 8.67 -10.21 -5.61
C LEU A 152 7.81 -9.57 -6.70
N LEU A 153 7.19 -8.44 -6.40
CA LEU A 153 6.56 -7.55 -7.37
C LEU A 153 7.45 -6.31 -7.58
N LEU A 154 7.68 -5.93 -8.83
CA LEU A 154 8.38 -4.71 -9.22
C LEU A 154 7.42 -3.77 -9.94
N VAL A 155 7.26 -2.56 -9.41
CA VAL A 155 6.26 -1.60 -9.91
C VAL A 155 6.96 -0.30 -10.33
N PRO A 156 6.71 0.22 -11.55
CA PRO A 156 7.31 1.44 -12.01
C PRO A 156 6.57 2.64 -11.38
N VAL A 157 7.18 3.28 -10.38
CA VAL A 157 6.58 4.39 -9.63
C VAL A 157 7.62 5.46 -9.32
N ASP A 158 7.14 6.68 -9.09
CA ASP A 158 7.93 7.81 -8.62
C ASP A 158 8.09 7.83 -7.09
N ARG A 159 7.20 7.16 -6.35
CA ARG A 159 7.25 6.95 -4.90
C ARG A 159 6.50 5.67 -4.50
N PRO A 160 6.90 4.99 -3.40
CA PRO A 160 6.27 3.75 -2.91
C PRO A 160 4.75 3.85 -2.76
N ALA A 161 4.25 4.97 -2.22
CA ALA A 161 2.82 5.19 -2.01
C ALA A 161 1.96 5.13 -3.29
N ASN A 162 2.54 5.24 -4.49
CA ASN A 162 1.81 5.20 -5.76
C ASN A 162 1.62 3.79 -6.34
N VAL A 163 2.10 2.75 -5.67
CA VAL A 163 1.92 1.37 -6.13
C VAL A 163 0.44 1.00 -6.30
N PRO A 164 -0.47 1.22 -5.33
CA PRO A 164 -1.89 0.91 -5.52
C PRO A 164 -2.50 1.62 -6.74
N LYS A 165 -2.18 2.90 -6.95
CA LYS A 165 -2.61 3.69 -8.11
C LYS A 165 -2.20 3.08 -9.45
N VAL A 166 -0.93 2.69 -9.59
CA VAL A 166 -0.40 2.10 -10.85
C VAL A 166 -1.01 0.73 -11.13
N LEU A 167 -1.24 -0.06 -10.08
CA LEU A 167 -1.88 -1.36 -10.22
C LEU A 167 -3.40 -1.23 -10.44
N GLY A 168 -4.04 -0.19 -9.91
CA GLY A 168 -5.50 -0.17 -9.78
C GLY A 168 -5.98 -1.26 -8.81
N TRP A 169 -5.23 -1.45 -7.71
CA TRP A 169 -5.45 -2.53 -6.76
C TRP A 169 -6.85 -2.47 -6.16
N PHE A 170 -7.58 -3.60 -6.17
CA PHE A 170 -8.96 -3.70 -5.71
C PHE A 170 -9.11 -3.88 -4.19
N GLY A 171 -8.06 -4.30 -3.50
CA GLY A 171 -8.14 -5.00 -2.21
C GLY A 171 -8.64 -4.22 -1.00
N ALA A 172 -9.23 -3.05 -1.16
CA ALA A 172 -10.10 -2.43 -0.15
C ALA A 172 -11.57 -2.44 -0.63
N THR A 173 -12.01 -3.61 -1.10
CA THR A 173 -13.22 -3.76 -1.93
C THR A 173 -14.50 -3.37 -1.20
N ASN A 174 -14.57 -3.57 0.12
CA ASN A 174 -15.79 -3.26 0.90
C ASN A 174 -16.02 -1.76 1.06
N LEU A 175 -14.97 -0.97 0.83
CA LEU A 175 -15.04 0.48 0.84
C LEU A 175 -14.95 1.10 -0.55
N ASP A 176 -14.85 0.31 -1.63
CA ASP A 176 -14.62 0.79 -3.01
C ASP A 176 -13.34 1.64 -3.20
N LEU A 177 -12.37 1.52 -2.29
CA LEU A 177 -11.09 2.22 -2.37
C LEU A 177 -10.16 1.49 -3.35
N VAL A 178 -10.31 1.81 -4.65
CA VAL A 178 -9.54 1.15 -5.72
C VAL A 178 -8.45 2.04 -6.29
N GLY A 179 -7.19 1.67 -6.07
CA GLY A 179 -6.03 2.33 -6.65
C GLY A 179 -5.73 3.72 -6.07
N GLU A 180 -6.08 4.80 -6.78
CA GLU A 180 -5.75 6.18 -6.38
C GLU A 180 -6.28 6.59 -4.99
N PRO A 181 -7.51 6.25 -4.55
CA PRO A 181 -7.96 6.51 -3.17
C PRO A 181 -7.02 5.90 -2.11
N VAL A 182 -6.52 4.68 -2.35
CA VAL A 182 -5.56 4.03 -1.45
C VAL A 182 -4.23 4.79 -1.48
N SER A 183 -3.71 5.04 -2.69
CA SER A 183 -2.44 5.77 -2.85
C SER A 183 -2.47 7.18 -2.26
N THR A 184 -3.61 7.89 -2.25
CA THR A 184 -3.66 9.23 -1.68
C THR A 184 -3.50 9.23 -0.17
N VAL A 185 -4.12 8.27 0.52
CA VAL A 185 -3.93 8.06 1.96
C VAL A 185 -2.47 7.68 2.24
N LEU A 186 -1.93 6.73 1.48
CA LEU A 186 -0.52 6.33 1.63
C LEU A 186 0.46 7.48 1.38
N ARG A 187 0.21 8.36 0.40
CA ARG A 187 1.07 9.54 0.15
C ARG A 187 1.05 10.48 1.35
N SER A 188 -0.12 10.72 1.91
CA SER A 188 -0.30 11.54 3.10
C SER A 188 0.48 10.96 4.30
N TRP A 189 0.40 9.65 4.55
CA TRP A 189 1.15 9.01 5.63
C TRP A 189 2.64 8.88 5.35
N GLU A 190 3.03 8.67 4.10
CA GLU A 190 4.44 8.69 3.69
C GLU A 190 5.04 10.06 3.99
N ASP A 191 4.35 11.15 3.62
CA ASP A 191 4.81 12.52 3.88
C ASP A 191 4.86 12.87 5.38
N ARG A 192 3.88 12.40 6.18
CA ARG A 192 3.76 12.75 7.62
C ARG A 192 4.52 11.84 8.58
N PHE A 193 4.60 10.54 8.28
CA PHE A 193 5.13 9.51 9.19
C PHE A 193 6.22 8.64 8.54
N GLY A 194 6.50 8.83 7.25
CA GLY A 194 7.46 8.01 6.51
C GLY A 194 6.92 6.62 6.20
N ALA A 195 5.61 6.42 6.35
CA ALA A 195 4.95 5.16 6.10
C ALA A 195 5.20 4.70 4.67
N THR A 196 5.90 3.59 4.52
CA THR A 196 6.37 3.08 3.22
C THR A 196 5.73 1.73 2.96
N LEU A 197 5.06 1.58 1.82
CA LEU A 197 4.44 0.32 1.40
C LEU A 197 5.51 -0.72 1.07
N VAL A 198 5.48 -1.87 1.77
CA VAL A 198 6.48 -2.93 1.61
C VAL A 198 5.88 -4.29 1.25
N ALA A 199 4.60 -4.52 1.56
CA ALA A 199 3.92 -5.75 1.22
C ALA A 199 2.45 -5.49 0.85
N MET A 200 1.91 -6.35 -0.02
CA MET A 200 0.52 -6.35 -0.44
C MET A 200 0.02 -7.78 -0.65
N SER A 201 -1.28 -7.99 -0.51
CA SER A 201 -1.93 -9.22 -0.92
C SER A 201 -3.17 -8.97 -1.78
N TYR A 202 -4.09 -9.95 -1.83
CA TYR A 202 -5.40 -9.78 -2.45
C TYR A 202 -6.20 -8.64 -1.77
N ASP A 203 -6.15 -8.58 -0.45
CA ASP A 203 -6.99 -7.73 0.42
C ASP A 203 -6.22 -7.14 1.61
N THR A 204 -4.88 -7.18 1.59
CA THR A 204 -4.06 -6.57 2.65
C THR A 204 -2.96 -5.68 2.10
N ILE A 205 -2.54 -4.71 2.91
CA ILE A 205 -1.30 -3.97 2.72
C ILE A 205 -0.53 -3.86 4.04
N THR A 206 0.79 -3.81 3.94
CA THR A 206 1.69 -3.55 5.08
C THR A 206 2.61 -2.39 4.78
N LEU A 207 2.67 -1.45 5.72
CA LEU A 207 3.55 -0.29 5.72
C LEU A 207 4.63 -0.46 6.79
N GLN A 208 5.86 -0.07 6.49
CA GLN A 208 6.90 0.17 7.51
C GLN A 208 6.90 1.65 7.87
N VAL A 209 6.95 1.97 9.16
CA VAL A 209 6.74 3.34 9.66
C VAL A 209 7.85 3.74 10.64
N PRO A 210 8.84 4.55 10.19
CA PRO A 210 9.96 4.94 11.03
C PRO A 210 9.61 6.04 12.06
N ARG A 211 8.46 6.71 11.91
CA ARG A 211 8.09 7.87 12.73
C ARG A 211 6.71 7.68 13.35
N ALA A 212 6.69 7.01 14.50
CA ALA A 212 5.49 6.77 15.28
C ALA A 212 4.93 8.07 15.92
N PRO A 213 3.61 8.14 16.20
CA PRO A 213 3.01 9.28 16.91
C PRO A 213 3.64 9.47 18.31
N GLN A 214 3.85 10.72 18.72
CA GLN A 214 4.60 11.07 19.93
C GLN A 214 3.74 11.70 21.04
N SER A 215 2.45 11.87 20.79
CA SER A 215 1.50 12.49 21.72
C SER A 215 0.14 11.84 21.65
N GLY A 216 -0.64 11.94 22.74
CA GLY A 216 -2.00 11.39 22.78
C GLY A 216 -2.93 11.97 21.70
N GLU A 217 -2.76 13.25 21.37
CA GLU A 217 -3.54 13.90 20.30
C GLU A 217 -3.18 13.36 18.90
N GLN A 218 -1.90 13.09 18.64
CA GLN A 218 -1.49 12.43 17.39
C GLN A 218 -2.02 11.00 17.32
N VAL A 219 -1.99 10.26 18.42
CA VAL A 219 -2.55 8.91 18.49
C VAL A 219 -4.05 8.94 18.18
N GLU A 220 -4.82 9.76 18.89
CA GLU A 220 -6.27 9.86 18.72
C GLU A 220 -6.65 10.17 17.26
N ARG A 221 -6.00 11.17 16.65
CA ARG A 221 -6.25 11.55 15.25
C ARG A 221 -5.83 10.47 14.27
N LEU A 222 -4.70 9.79 14.51
CA LEU A 222 -4.21 8.73 13.63
C LEU A 222 -5.08 7.47 13.71
N VAL A 223 -5.63 7.16 14.89
CA VAL A 223 -6.65 6.10 15.04
C VAL A 223 -7.90 6.43 14.22
N ALA A 224 -8.38 7.68 14.25
CA ALA A 224 -9.51 8.11 13.41
C ALA A 224 -9.20 7.96 11.91
N GLU A 225 -7.99 8.33 11.47
CA GLU A 225 -7.55 8.12 10.08
C GLU A 225 -7.46 6.64 9.69
N HIS A 226 -6.89 5.78 10.55
CA HIS A 226 -6.80 4.34 10.33
C HIS A 226 -8.19 3.71 10.24
N TYR A 227 -9.11 4.12 11.12
CA TYR A 227 -10.49 3.65 11.10
C TYR A 227 -11.22 4.08 9.81
N ALA A 228 -11.11 5.35 9.41
CA ALA A 228 -11.73 5.83 8.17
C ALA A 228 -11.18 5.13 6.92
N PHE A 229 -9.91 4.71 6.96
CA PHE A 229 -9.27 4.01 5.85
C PHE A 229 -9.58 2.50 5.84
N CYS A 230 -9.62 1.87 7.01
CA CYS A 230 -9.71 0.42 7.19
C CYS A 230 -10.42 0.11 8.53
N PRO A 231 -11.75 0.23 8.59
CA PRO A 231 -12.51 0.05 9.83
C PRO A 231 -12.42 -1.38 10.37
N ASP A 232 -12.23 -2.38 9.51
CA ASP A 232 -12.10 -3.79 9.87
C ASP A 232 -10.98 -4.08 10.88
N ASN A 233 -9.91 -3.26 10.87
CA ASN A 233 -8.83 -3.36 11.85
C ASN A 233 -9.33 -3.19 13.30
N ILE A 234 -10.44 -2.46 13.50
CA ILE A 234 -11.07 -2.23 14.80
C ILE A 234 -12.37 -3.01 14.93
N ASP A 235 -13.28 -2.90 13.96
CA ASP A 235 -14.62 -3.52 14.04
C ASP A 235 -14.56 -5.05 14.07
N GLN A 236 -13.52 -5.63 13.48
CA GLN A 236 -13.31 -7.08 13.41
C GLN A 236 -11.96 -7.52 14.03
N GLY A 237 -11.14 -6.56 14.46
CA GLY A 237 -9.77 -6.78 14.90
C GLY A 237 -9.57 -6.48 16.38
N MET A 238 -8.85 -5.40 16.67
CA MET A 238 -8.47 -4.97 18.02
C MET A 238 -9.41 -3.87 18.51
N GLU A 239 -9.82 -3.92 19.78
CA GLU A 239 -10.63 -2.87 20.40
C GLU A 239 -9.94 -1.50 20.29
N ALA A 240 -10.73 -0.43 20.15
CA ALA A 240 -10.19 0.91 19.86
C ALA A 240 -9.22 1.42 20.94
N GLU A 241 -9.49 1.11 22.22
CA GLU A 241 -8.61 1.49 23.34
C GLU A 241 -7.24 0.79 23.25
N ASP A 242 -7.22 -0.52 22.97
CA ASP A 242 -5.98 -1.28 22.82
C ASP A 242 -5.22 -0.83 21.56
N TYR A 243 -5.95 -0.54 20.47
CA TYR A 243 -5.37 -0.04 19.23
C TYR A 243 -4.64 1.29 19.49
N ALA A 244 -5.27 2.22 20.21
CA ALA A 244 -4.67 3.49 20.59
C ALA A 244 -3.48 3.32 21.53
N GLU A 245 -3.55 2.36 22.47
CA GLU A 245 -2.47 2.07 23.43
C GLU A 245 -1.20 1.58 22.72
N PHE A 246 -1.32 0.67 21.75
CA PHE A 246 -0.17 0.03 21.12
C PHE A 246 0.36 0.74 19.86
N LEU A 247 -0.45 1.58 19.21
CA LEU A 247 -0.07 2.28 17.97
C LEU A 247 1.31 3.00 18.03
N PRO A 248 1.70 3.66 19.14
CA PRO A 248 3.03 4.29 19.25
C PRO A 248 4.22 3.31 19.21
N ASP A 249 4.00 2.05 19.56
CA ASP A 249 5.04 1.02 19.64
C ASP A 249 5.19 0.23 18.33
N TRP A 250 4.32 0.46 17.34
CA TRP A 250 4.35 -0.26 16.07
C TRP A 250 5.37 0.32 15.10
N GLU A 251 6.29 -0.53 14.65
CA GLU A 251 7.25 -0.23 13.59
C GLU A 251 6.64 -0.42 12.18
N GLY A 252 5.46 -1.04 12.10
CA GLY A 252 4.72 -1.21 10.85
C GLY A 252 3.21 -1.25 11.06
N TRP A 253 2.47 -0.79 10.06
CA TRP A 253 1.00 -0.80 10.05
C TRP A 253 0.50 -1.82 9.04
N ALA A 254 -0.39 -2.70 9.47
CA ALA A 254 -1.06 -3.67 8.61
C ALA A 254 -2.54 -3.32 8.50
N PHE A 255 -3.07 -3.45 7.29
CA PHE A 255 -4.48 -3.19 6.98
C PHE A 255 -5.03 -4.35 6.16
N TRP A 256 -6.28 -4.73 6.44
CA TRP A 256 -6.99 -5.83 5.81
C TRP A 256 -8.47 -5.48 5.67
N TRP A 257 -9.08 -5.87 4.55
CA TRP A 257 -10.49 -5.65 4.26
C TRP A 257 -11.19 -6.99 3.92
N ASP A 258 -12.32 -7.33 4.59
CA ASP A 258 -13.12 -8.57 4.34
C ASP A 258 -14.44 -8.34 3.63
#